data_AF-A0A2N7INH3-F1
#
_entry.id   AF-A0A2N7INH3-F1
#
_cell.length_a   1.000
_cell.length_b   1.000
_cell.length_c   1.000
_cell.angle_alpha   90.00
_cell.angle_beta   90.00
_cell.angle_gamma   90.00
#
_symmetry.space_group_name_H-M   'P 1'
#
loop_
_entity.id
_entity.type
_entity.pdbx_description
1 polymer ?
#
loop_
_entity_poly.entity_id
_entity_poly.type
_entity_poly.pdbx_seq_one_letter_code
_entity_poly.pdbx_strand_id
1 'polypeptide(L)'
;MNQSLDLSPIITPSAPSWWPLAWGWWAVIITAIALIALVFFIVKHRQKNQQAKNEALACFRNSQPSNTLSPSAAQDIVRQAALSYFPREKIAGLSGDDWLAFLDAQLAKPLFAAKQSQWQQALYQDATLMTDKQKKAQQQLVNDCEIWLRKALPPKRGRYD
;
A
#
# COMPACT_ATOMS: atom_id res chain seq x y z
N MET A 1 -76.22 37.39 -46.24
CA MET A 1 -75.83 37.00 -44.88
C MET A 1 -75.04 35.72 -45.02
N ASN A 2 -73.72 35.83 -45.10
CA ASN A 2 -72.86 34.68 -45.39
C ASN A 2 -72.32 34.16 -44.06
N GLN A 3 -72.83 33.02 -43.60
CA GLN A 3 -72.32 32.35 -42.40
C GLN A 3 -70.95 31.73 -42.74
N SER A 4 -69.90 32.25 -42.13
CA SER A 4 -68.56 31.67 -42.20
C SER A 4 -68.55 30.34 -41.46
N LEU A 5 -68.22 29.25 -42.17
CA LEU A 5 -68.02 27.94 -41.58
C LEU A 5 -66.87 27.99 -40.56
N ASP A 6 -67.19 27.61 -39.33
CA ASP A 6 -66.24 27.48 -38.23
C ASP A 6 -65.45 26.18 -38.38
N LEU A 7 -64.23 26.28 -38.90
CA LEU A 7 -63.32 25.16 -39.10
C LEU A 7 -62.57 24.89 -37.80
N SER A 8 -62.79 23.71 -37.20
CA SER A 8 -62.12 23.29 -35.98
C SER A 8 -60.58 23.27 -36.14
N PRO A 9 -59.83 23.73 -35.13
CA PRO A 9 -58.37 23.83 -35.22
C PRO A 9 -57.72 22.44 -35.35
N ILE A 10 -56.80 22.32 -36.30
CA ILE A 10 -56.01 21.10 -36.51
C ILE A 10 -55.10 20.88 -35.28
N ILE A 11 -55.39 19.84 -34.51
CA ILE A 11 -54.53 19.40 -33.41
C ILE A 11 -53.32 18.69 -34.02
N THR A 12 -52.15 19.33 -34.01
CA THR A 12 -50.89 18.66 -34.35
C THR A 12 -50.45 17.79 -33.17
N PRO A 13 -49.99 16.54 -33.42
CA PRO A 13 -49.51 15.70 -32.34
C PRO A 13 -48.28 16.36 -31.70
N SER A 14 -48.30 16.49 -30.37
CA SER A 14 -47.17 16.96 -29.59
C SER A 14 -45.94 16.09 -29.89
N ALA A 15 -44.77 16.72 -30.08
CA ALA A 15 -43.51 16.04 -30.36
C ALA A 15 -43.28 14.87 -29.39
N PRO A 16 -42.73 13.74 -29.84
CA PRO A 16 -42.48 12.59 -28.97
C PRO A 16 -41.58 13.02 -27.81
N SER A 17 -42.17 13.07 -26.62
CA SER A 17 -41.45 13.31 -25.37
C SER A 17 -40.47 12.15 -25.18
N TRP A 18 -39.18 12.45 -25.01
CA TRP A 18 -38.08 11.48 -24.85
C TRP A 18 -38.08 10.81 -23.46
N TRP A 19 -39.27 10.66 -22.89
CA TRP A 19 -39.58 10.20 -21.56
C TRP A 19 -40.56 9.03 -21.70
N PRO A 20 -40.45 7.95 -20.91
CA PRO A 20 -39.57 7.75 -19.78
C PRO A 20 -38.25 7.16 -20.26
N LEU A 21 -37.15 7.56 -19.62
CA LEU A 21 -35.88 6.86 -19.77
C LEU A 21 -36.15 5.36 -19.49
N ALA A 22 -36.12 4.53 -20.54
CA ALA A 22 -36.53 3.13 -20.44
C ALA A 22 -35.78 2.43 -19.31
N TRP A 23 -36.43 1.50 -18.61
CA TRP A 23 -35.87 0.78 -17.45
C TRP A 23 -34.45 0.23 -17.66
N GLY A 24 -34.05 -0.05 -18.91
CA GLY A 24 -32.68 -0.45 -19.27
C GLY A 24 -31.58 0.58 -18.95
N TRP A 25 -31.87 1.88 -18.96
CA TRP A 25 -30.87 2.90 -18.58
C TRP A 25 -30.52 2.85 -17.10
N TRP A 26 -31.47 2.48 -16.25
CA TRP A 26 -31.21 2.26 -14.83
C TRP A 26 -30.22 1.12 -14.63
N ALA A 27 -30.33 0.04 -15.41
CA ALA A 27 -29.35 -1.04 -15.38
C ALA A 27 -27.95 -0.56 -15.77
N VAL A 28 -27.83 0.31 -16.79
CA VAL A 28 -26.54 0.92 -17.19
C VAL A 28 -25.98 1.81 -16.08
N ILE A 29 -26.81 2.66 -15.47
CA ILE A 29 -26.40 3.55 -14.37
C ILE A 29 -25.93 2.73 -13.16
N ILE A 30 -26.69 1.71 -12.75
CA ILE A 30 -26.33 0.83 -11.63
C ILE A 30 -25.00 0.12 -11.94
N THR A 31 -24.84 -0.39 -13.16
CA THR A 31 -23.61 -1.06 -13.57
C THR A 31 -22.42 -0.10 -13.55
N ALA A 32 -22.59 1.12 -14.05
CA ALA A 32 -21.55 2.14 -14.01
C ALA A 32 -21.15 2.50 -12.58
N ILE A 33 -22.12 2.69 -11.68
CA ILE A 33 -21.87 2.96 -10.26
C ILE A 33 -21.14 1.79 -9.61
N ALA A 34 -21.55 0.55 -9.88
CA ALA A 34 -20.91 -0.64 -9.35
C ALA A 34 -19.45 -0.76 -9.82
N LEU A 35 -19.18 -0.48 -11.09
CA LEU A 35 -17.81 -0.47 -11.63
C LEU A 35 -16.96 0.63 -10.98
N ILE A 36 -17.49 1.84 -10.82
CA ILE A 36 -16.78 2.94 -10.16
C ILE A 36 -16.48 2.57 -8.70
N ALA A 37 -17.46 2.00 -7.98
CA ALA A 37 -17.27 1.56 -6.60
C ALA A 37 -16.22 0.44 -6.49
N LEU A 38 -16.24 -0.52 -7.42
CA LEU A 38 -15.25 -1.60 -7.49
C LEU A 38 -13.84 -1.03 -7.71
N VAL A 39 -13.67 -0.15 -8.69
CA VAL A 39 -12.38 0.50 -8.98
C VAL A 39 -11.92 1.32 -7.78
N PHE A 40 -12.81 2.10 -7.17
CA PHE A 40 -12.50 2.89 -5.97
C PHE A 40 -12.07 2.00 -4.81
N PHE A 41 -12.76 0.89 -4.56
CA PHE A 41 -12.40 -0.05 -3.50
C PHE A 41 -11.03 -0.70 -3.74
N ILE A 42 -10.76 -1.14 -4.98
CA ILE A 42 -9.46 -1.70 -5.37
C ILE A 42 -8.35 -0.66 -5.20
N VAL A 43 -8.55 0.56 -5.68
CA VAL A 43 -7.56 1.64 -5.56
C VAL A 43 -7.33 1.99 -4.10
N LYS A 44 -8.37 2.20 -3.31
CA LYS A 44 -8.27 2.51 -1.88
C LYS A 44 -7.54 1.41 -1.12
N HIS A 45 -7.86 0.15 -1.40
CA HIS A 45 -7.17 -0.97 -0.76
C HIS A 45 -5.68 -1.03 -1.14
N ARG A 46 -5.35 -0.78 -2.42
CA ARG A 46 -3.95 -0.70 -2.88
C ARG A 46 -3.21 0.51 -2.30
N GLN A 47 -3.89 1.64 -2.18
CA GLN A 47 -3.33 2.89 -1.68
C GLN A 47 -3.01 2.78 -0.19
N LYS A 48 -3.88 2.15 0.61
CA LYS A 48 -3.59 1.83 2.02
C LYS A 48 -2.33 0.96 2.17
N ASN A 49 -2.12 -0.02 1.30
CA ASN A 49 -0.88 -0.80 1.29
C ASN A 49 0.33 0.05 0.92
N GLN A 50 0.23 0.88 -0.11
CA GLN A 50 1.33 1.74 -0.55
C GLN A 50 1.70 2.82 0.48
N GLN A 51 0.74 3.30 1.27
CA GLN A 51 0.96 4.25 2.34
C GLN A 51 1.92 3.70 3.39
N ALA A 52 1.77 2.44 3.82
CA ALA A 52 2.66 1.85 4.82
C ALA A 52 4.12 1.76 4.35
N LYS A 53 4.36 1.42 3.07
CA LYS A 53 5.72 1.48 2.49
C LYS A 53 6.26 2.91 2.45
N ASN A 54 5.44 3.85 2.01
CA ASN A 54 5.85 5.25 1.87
C ASN A 54 6.12 5.91 3.23
N GLU A 55 5.32 5.61 4.24
CA GLU A 55 5.53 6.05 5.62
C GLU A 55 6.82 5.48 6.19
N ALA A 56 7.05 4.17 6.03
CA ALA A 56 8.28 3.54 6.46
C ALA A 56 9.51 4.17 5.76
N LEU A 57 9.45 4.40 4.44
CA LEU A 57 10.51 5.11 3.70
C LEU A 57 10.70 6.55 4.16
N ALA A 58 9.61 7.25 4.50
CA ALA A 58 9.68 8.61 5.03
C ALA A 58 10.37 8.65 6.40
N CYS A 59 10.13 7.67 7.27
CA CYS A 59 10.86 7.53 8.53
C CYS A 59 12.37 7.38 8.31
N PHE A 60 12.80 6.50 7.41
CA PHE A 60 14.23 6.36 7.08
C PHE A 60 14.81 7.65 6.50
N ARG A 61 14.08 8.34 5.61
CA ARG A 61 14.54 9.61 5.00
C ARG A 61 14.68 10.73 6.03
N ASN A 62 13.76 10.82 6.99
CA ASN A 62 13.78 11.86 8.02
C ASN A 62 14.89 11.64 9.06
N SER A 63 15.33 10.40 9.28
CA SER A 63 16.40 10.07 10.22
C SER A 63 17.80 9.98 9.58
N GLN A 64 17.88 10.05 8.24
CA GLN A 64 19.13 10.10 7.50
C GLN A 64 20.05 11.30 7.85
N PRO A 65 19.54 12.53 8.09
CA PRO A 65 20.37 13.70 8.38
C PRO A 65 21.07 13.62 9.74
N SER A 66 20.47 12.93 10.72
CA SER A 66 20.98 12.86 12.08
C SER A 66 21.77 11.58 12.36
N ASN A 67 21.70 10.57 11.49
CA ASN A 67 22.35 9.28 11.69
C ASN A 67 22.04 8.65 13.08
N THR A 68 20.90 9.03 13.66
CA THR A 68 20.44 8.65 15.00
C THR A 68 19.49 7.45 14.97
N LEU A 69 19.21 6.90 13.79
CA LEU A 69 18.27 5.79 13.67
C LEU A 69 18.89 4.53 14.23
N SER A 70 18.40 4.08 15.38
CA SER A 70 18.85 2.85 16.02
C SER A 70 18.49 1.63 15.16
N PRO A 71 19.36 0.61 15.06
CA PRO A 71 19.05 -0.62 14.35
C PRO A 71 17.76 -1.31 14.84
N SER A 72 17.41 -1.20 16.12
CA SER A 72 16.13 -1.72 16.63
C SER A 72 14.93 -0.99 16.04
N ALA A 73 14.97 0.36 16.00
CA ALA A 73 13.91 1.15 15.39
C ALA A 73 13.79 0.87 13.87
N ALA A 74 14.90 0.61 13.18
CA ALA A 74 14.87 0.18 11.78
C ALA A 74 14.14 -1.17 11.61
N GLN A 75 14.39 -2.14 12.49
CA GLN A 75 13.69 -3.43 12.49
C GLN A 75 12.20 -3.27 12.77
N ASP A 76 11.82 -2.39 13.70
CA ASP A 76 10.41 -2.12 14.01
C ASP A 76 9.67 -1.49 12.83
N ILE A 77 10.30 -0.54 12.13
CA ILE A 77 9.73 0.06 10.92
C ILE A 77 9.53 -1.00 9.83
N VAL A 78 10.53 -1.86 9.61
CA VAL A 78 10.42 -2.96 8.64
C VAL A 78 9.33 -3.95 9.05
N ARG A 79 9.20 -4.27 10.34
CA ARG A 79 8.17 -5.15 10.87
C ARG A 79 6.77 -4.56 10.71
N GLN A 80 6.59 -3.27 11.00
CA GLN A 80 5.33 -2.56 10.78
C GLN A 80 4.96 -2.53 9.30
N ALA A 81 5.94 -2.28 8.42
CA ALA A 81 5.74 -2.38 6.98
C ALA A 81 5.35 -3.81 6.57
N ALA A 82 6.05 -4.84 7.04
CA ALA A 82 5.72 -6.23 6.72
C ALA A 82 4.30 -6.62 7.18
N LEU A 83 3.88 -6.23 8.38
CA LEU A 83 2.54 -6.47 8.91
C LEU A 83 1.42 -5.82 8.08
N SER A 84 1.72 -4.75 7.34
CA SER A 84 0.75 -4.13 6.43
C SER A 84 0.56 -4.91 5.12
N TYR A 85 1.56 -5.69 4.71
CA TYR A 85 1.56 -6.41 3.43
C TYR A 85 1.30 -7.91 3.54
N PHE A 86 1.50 -8.49 4.72
CA PHE A 86 1.40 -9.92 4.97
C PHE A 86 0.46 -10.19 6.15
N PRO A 87 -0.21 -11.36 6.19
CA PRO A 87 -1.15 -11.69 7.26
C PRO A 87 -0.45 -11.75 8.62
N ARG A 88 -1.05 -11.09 9.62
CA ARG A 88 -0.51 -10.98 10.98
C ARG A 88 -0.23 -12.34 11.61
N GLU A 89 -1.05 -13.35 11.31
CA GLU A 89 -0.92 -14.73 11.82
C GLU A 89 0.43 -15.36 11.47
N LYS A 90 0.96 -15.10 10.26
CA LYS A 90 2.24 -15.66 9.82
C LYS A 90 3.45 -14.91 10.36
N ILE A 91 3.31 -13.62 10.69
CA ILE A 91 4.43 -12.76 11.09
C ILE A 91 4.53 -12.56 12.60
N ALA A 92 3.41 -12.47 13.31
CA ALA A 92 3.41 -12.07 14.73
C ALA A 92 4.19 -13.03 15.64
N GLY A 93 4.33 -14.30 15.24
CA GLY A 93 5.14 -15.29 15.96
C GLY A 93 6.62 -15.28 15.59
N LEU A 94 7.04 -14.62 14.51
CA LEU A 94 8.42 -14.67 14.02
C LEU A 94 9.31 -13.72 14.83
N SER A 95 10.31 -14.30 15.49
CA SER A 95 11.28 -13.59 16.32
C SER A 95 12.70 -14.09 16.04
N GLY A 96 13.68 -13.21 16.25
CA GLY A 96 15.10 -13.55 16.11
C GLY A 96 15.43 -14.10 14.72
N ASP A 97 15.88 -15.35 14.68
CA ASP A 97 16.43 -15.98 13.47
C ASP A 97 15.34 -16.28 12.44
N ASP A 98 14.16 -16.70 12.88
CA ASP A 98 13.01 -16.96 12.00
C ASP A 98 12.54 -15.67 11.31
N TRP A 99 12.67 -14.54 12.01
CA TRP A 99 12.38 -13.22 11.43
C TRP A 99 13.39 -12.85 10.33
N LEU A 100 14.69 -13.05 10.58
CA LEU A 100 15.73 -12.77 9.58
C LEU A 100 15.60 -13.69 8.35
N ALA A 101 15.28 -14.98 8.58
CA ALA A 101 15.02 -15.94 7.51
C ALA A 101 13.79 -15.55 6.67
N PHE A 102 12.73 -15.05 7.30
CA PHE A 102 11.57 -14.51 6.60
C PHE A 102 11.92 -13.30 5.73
N LEU A 103 12.72 -12.37 6.25
CA LEU A 103 13.17 -11.21 5.46
C LEU A 103 13.97 -11.65 4.23
N ASP A 104 14.87 -12.61 4.39
CA ASP A 104 15.66 -13.15 3.29
C ASP A 104 14.80 -13.90 2.26
N ALA A 105 13.73 -14.58 2.68
CA ALA A 105 12.80 -15.25 1.77
C ALA A 105 12.05 -14.28 0.83
N GLN A 106 11.93 -13.00 1.20
CA GLN A 106 11.36 -11.95 0.35
C GLN A 106 12.37 -11.32 -0.60
N LEU A 107 13.66 -11.62 -0.44
CA LEU A 107 14.72 -11.13 -1.31
C LEU A 107 15.21 -12.23 -2.25
N ALA A 108 15.72 -11.83 -3.42
CA ALA A 108 16.40 -12.77 -4.32
C ALA A 108 17.78 -13.20 -3.80
N LYS A 109 18.37 -12.42 -2.89
CA LYS A 109 19.67 -12.68 -2.27
C LYS A 109 19.55 -12.48 -0.76
N PRO A 110 19.98 -13.46 0.06
CA PRO A 110 19.95 -13.30 1.51
C PRO A 110 20.94 -12.21 1.93
N LEU A 111 20.46 -11.26 2.73
CA LEU A 111 21.24 -10.15 3.29
C LEU A 111 21.27 -10.20 4.82
N PHE A 112 20.23 -10.75 5.45
CA PHE A 112 20.00 -10.66 6.89
C PHE A 112 20.59 -11.85 7.64
N ALA A 113 20.42 -13.08 7.17
CA ALA A 113 20.94 -14.28 7.83
C ALA A 113 22.47 -14.27 7.91
N ALA A 114 23.16 -13.78 6.87
CA ALA A 114 24.62 -13.66 6.86
C ALA A 114 25.17 -12.67 7.91
N LYS A 115 24.34 -11.73 8.39
CA LYS A 115 24.70 -10.68 9.36
C LYS A 115 24.04 -10.86 10.72
N GLN A 116 23.50 -12.04 11.02
CA GLN A 116 22.81 -12.34 12.28
C GLN A 116 23.65 -11.97 13.51
N SER A 117 24.94 -12.32 13.52
CA SER A 117 25.86 -11.99 14.62
C SER A 117 26.04 -10.49 14.81
N GLN A 118 26.08 -9.71 13.72
CA GLN A 118 26.17 -8.25 13.76
C GLN A 118 24.88 -7.63 14.30
N TRP A 119 23.72 -8.18 13.95
CA TRP A 119 22.43 -7.76 14.51
C TRP A 119 22.34 -7.99 16.01
N GLN A 120 22.75 -9.17 16.48
CA GLN A 120 22.77 -9.47 17.92
C GLN A 120 23.69 -8.49 18.66
N GLN A 121 24.91 -8.29 18.17
CA GLN A 121 25.84 -7.33 18.77
C GLN A 121 25.27 -5.91 18.79
N ALA A 122 24.69 -5.46 17.69
CA ALA A 122 24.12 -4.12 17.56
C ALA A 122 22.94 -3.86 18.51
N LEU A 123 22.21 -4.90 18.95
CA LEU A 123 21.13 -4.80 19.93
C LEU A 123 21.63 -4.66 21.38
N TYR A 124 22.82 -5.20 21.68
CA TYR A 124 23.42 -5.17 23.01
C TYR A 124 24.47 -4.06 23.20
N GLN A 125 24.87 -3.35 22.13
CA GLN A 125 25.84 -2.27 22.23
C GLN A 125 25.20 -0.94 22.63
N ASP A 126 25.84 -0.27 23.59
CA ASP A 126 25.44 1.04 24.06
C ASP A 126 25.84 2.15 23.07
N ALA A 127 24.88 2.94 22.60
CA ALA A 127 25.08 3.93 21.53
C ALA A 127 26.08 5.05 21.89
N THR A 128 26.27 5.29 23.19
CA THR A 128 27.12 6.36 23.74
C THR A 128 28.61 6.00 23.72
N LEU A 129 28.96 4.70 23.67
CA LEU A 129 30.34 4.20 23.76
C LEU A 129 30.89 3.69 22.42
N MET A 130 30.19 3.95 21.31
CA MET A 130 30.55 3.37 20.01
C MET A 130 31.70 4.09 19.32
N THR A 131 32.64 3.29 18.83
CA THR A 131 33.68 3.74 17.90
C THR A 131 33.08 4.06 16.53
N ASP A 132 33.69 4.96 15.76
CA ASP A 132 33.22 5.32 14.41
C ASP A 132 33.05 4.12 13.47
N LYS A 133 33.87 3.06 13.64
CA LYS A 133 33.70 1.80 12.91
C LYS A 133 32.40 1.08 13.26
N GLN A 134 32.02 1.05 14.54
CA GLN A 134 30.79 0.43 15.02
C GLN A 134 29.56 1.24 14.59
N LYS A 135 29.64 2.58 14.65
CA LYS A 135 28.59 3.47 14.13
C LYS A 135 28.35 3.22 12.63
N LYS A 136 29.42 3.08 11.84
CA LYS A 136 29.30 2.73 10.41
C LYS A 136 28.69 1.34 10.19
N ALA A 137 29.07 0.35 10.99
CA ALA A 137 28.49 -0.99 10.90
C ALA A 137 26.98 -0.99 11.22
N GLN A 138 26.54 -0.27 12.26
CA GLN A 138 25.12 -0.10 12.55
C GLN A 138 24.38 0.62 11.42
N GLN A 139 25.00 1.66 10.85
CA GLN A 139 24.41 2.37 9.71
C GLN A 139 24.23 1.45 8.49
N GLN A 140 25.14 0.49 8.28
CA GLN A 140 24.98 -0.52 7.23
C GLN A 140 23.77 -1.43 7.49
N LEU A 141 23.53 -1.84 8.74
CA LEU A 141 22.35 -2.64 9.10
C LEU A 141 21.05 -1.87 8.85
N VAL A 142 21.01 -0.59 9.20
CA VAL A 142 19.87 0.31 8.91
C VAL A 142 19.65 0.44 7.40
N ASN A 143 20.71 0.57 6.62
CA ASN A 143 20.62 0.63 5.16
C ASN A 143 20.13 -0.69 4.55
N ASP A 144 20.52 -1.84 5.11
CA ASP A 144 20.01 -3.15 4.69
C ASP A 144 18.48 -3.25 4.87
N CYS A 145 17.95 -2.71 5.98
CA CYS A 145 16.51 -2.56 6.19
C CYS A 145 15.83 -1.67 5.14
N GLU A 146 16.45 -0.54 4.78
CA GLU A 146 15.92 0.34 3.73
C GLU A 146 15.91 -0.36 2.35
N ILE A 147 16.99 -1.08 2.02
CA ILE A 147 17.10 -1.87 0.79
C ILE A 147 16.00 -2.93 0.74
N TRP A 148 15.74 -3.63 1.85
CA TRP A 148 14.66 -4.59 1.96
C TRP A 148 13.31 -3.93 1.68
N LEU A 149 13.01 -2.81 2.35
CA LEU A 149 11.75 -2.09 2.17
C LEU A 149 11.51 -1.65 0.72
N ARG A 150 12.57 -1.27 0.01
CA ARG A 150 12.52 -0.90 -1.41
C ARG A 150 12.31 -2.10 -2.33
N LYS A 151 12.98 -3.23 -2.07
CA LYS A 151 13.04 -4.42 -2.96
C LYS A 151 11.97 -5.48 -2.67
N ALA A 152 11.65 -5.73 -1.40
CA ALA A 152 10.72 -6.77 -0.98
C ALA A 152 9.25 -6.34 -1.14
N LEU A 153 8.98 -5.03 -1.09
CA LEU A 153 7.62 -4.48 -1.18
C LEU A 153 7.43 -3.71 -2.50
N PRO A 154 6.28 -3.85 -3.20
CA PRO A 154 5.15 -4.73 -2.87
C PRO A 154 5.42 -6.20 -3.23
N PRO A 155 4.98 -7.16 -2.40
CA PRO A 155 5.12 -8.57 -2.73
C PRO A 155 4.36 -8.90 -4.02
N LYS A 156 4.97 -9.72 -4.88
CA LYS A 156 4.33 -10.18 -6.13
C LYS A 156 3.11 -11.03 -5.75
N ARG A 157 1.91 -10.61 -6.16
CA ARG A 157 0.64 -11.33 -5.89
C ARG A 157 0.78 -12.81 -6.28
N GLY A 158 0.36 -13.71 -5.39
CA GLY A 158 0.31 -15.16 -5.64
C GLY A 158 1.37 -16.04 -4.96
N ARG A 159 2.21 -15.52 -4.04
CA ARG A 159 3.22 -16.34 -3.33
C ARG A 159 2.81 -16.80 -1.93
N TYR A 160 1.72 -16.27 -1.37
CA TYR A 160 1.32 -16.52 0.02
C TYR A 160 -0.18 -16.75 0.23
N ASP A 161 -0.94 -16.85 -0.87
CA ASP A 161 -2.33 -17.30 -0.88
C ASP A 161 -2.39 -18.82 -0.65
#